data_AF-A0A855WU30-F1
#
_entry.id   AF-A0A855WU30-F1
#
_cell.length_a   1.000
_cell.length_b   1.000
_cell.length_c   1.000
_cell.angle_alpha   90.00
_cell.angle_beta   90.00
_cell.angle_gamma   90.00
#
_symmetry.space_group_name_H-M   'P 1'
#
loop_
_entity.id
_entity.type
_entity.pdbx_description
1 polymer ?
#
loop_
_entity_poly.entity_id
_entity_poly.type
_entity_poly.pdbx_seq_one_letter_code
_entity_poly.pdbx_strand_id
1 'polypeptide(L)'
;MPFLKIAVFVAVALPALAPQSLRSQEISGYWMRRESMPDTRQELQPVVCANRVYVFGGLNSSLLAVNRVDVYDPAGGQWTLGNYMPEARHHYAPASIGDSIYIIGGYNTSYLPWQVTGEVLVYDRIQNTWSTAAPMLTPRAEHSAVVFGGKIYVFGGEDEGANDLNWAEVYDPATDSWSQLSPAPTTRNHTGAAVIDSLIYIVGGRQGYWTEPMTLVGALEAYSPVSDTWYTLPSMPTPRSAIAAAAISSLLITFGGELPSIYDEVEAYDPATASWKLLTPMITPRHGTGAVVIGDTVFVIAGADQSGGHPVASNEGFVLGTCIDRDLDGFADRGAVGCTCPPDVCEDSFNPLQTDGDADGWGDECDNCPGAANPDQLDADLDGAGDACDDCSDSDGDGFGNPGIPASICPADNCPTVNNPTQADANGDGIGDACCCIDRRGNVNYAGIVDLSDLSSLVSYLTGGGYVLPCPNGANVNGAGIVDLSDLSALVSYLTGGGYVLPHCP
;
A
#
# COMPACT_ATOMS: atom_id res chain seq x y z
N MET A 1 -67.00 56.81 -30.98
CA MET A 1 -65.53 56.76 -31.19
C MET A 1 -64.90 56.46 -29.83
N PRO A 2 -64.30 55.28 -29.63
CA PRO A 2 -63.95 54.79 -28.30
C PRO A 2 -62.50 55.10 -27.89
N PHE A 3 -62.30 55.05 -26.57
CA PHE A 3 -61.07 55.27 -25.81
C PHE A 3 -59.94 54.31 -26.20
N LEU A 4 -58.74 54.85 -26.43
CA LEU A 4 -57.52 54.07 -26.64
C LEU A 4 -56.86 53.79 -25.28
N LYS A 5 -56.81 52.52 -24.87
CA LYS A 5 -56.10 52.05 -23.68
C LYS A 5 -54.59 52.01 -23.98
N ILE A 6 -53.79 52.70 -23.17
CA ILE A 6 -52.33 52.60 -23.18
C ILE A 6 -51.95 51.35 -22.39
N ALA A 7 -51.40 50.35 -23.06
CA ALA A 7 -50.81 49.17 -22.43
C ALA A 7 -49.34 49.47 -22.08
N VAL A 8 -49.00 49.43 -20.79
CA VAL A 8 -47.62 49.47 -20.31
C VAL A 8 -47.06 48.06 -20.43
N PHE A 9 -46.12 47.85 -21.35
CA PHE A 9 -45.33 46.63 -21.40
C PHE A 9 -44.18 46.76 -20.39
N VAL A 10 -44.26 45.99 -19.29
CA VAL A 10 -43.11 45.75 -18.43
C VAL A 10 -42.24 44.71 -19.13
N ALA A 11 -41.12 45.15 -19.69
CA ALA A 11 -40.08 44.26 -20.18
C ALA A 11 -39.42 43.59 -18.96
N VAL A 12 -39.80 42.35 -18.68
CA VAL A 12 -39.06 41.49 -17.75
C VAL A 12 -37.77 41.10 -18.48
N ALA A 13 -36.65 41.70 -18.09
CA ALA A 13 -35.34 41.21 -18.47
C ALA A 13 -35.17 39.82 -17.85
N LEU A 14 -35.27 38.77 -18.67
CA LEU A 14 -34.78 37.46 -18.29
C LEU A 14 -33.26 37.60 -18.07
N PRO A 15 -32.71 37.17 -16.92
CA PRO A 15 -31.27 37.17 -16.75
C PRO A 15 -30.70 36.23 -17.82
N ALA A 16 -29.81 36.76 -18.66
CA ALA A 16 -28.96 35.92 -19.48
C ALA A 16 -28.20 35.00 -18.53
N LEU A 17 -28.39 33.69 -18.67
CA LEU A 17 -27.53 32.70 -18.05
C LEU A 17 -26.11 32.99 -18.54
N ALA A 18 -25.30 33.61 -17.67
CA ALA A 18 -23.86 33.53 -17.83
C ALA A 18 -23.49 32.04 -17.90
N PRO A 19 -22.57 31.61 -18.77
CA PRO A 19 -22.03 30.26 -18.67
C PRO A 19 -21.55 30.07 -17.23
N GLN A 20 -22.15 29.10 -16.53
CA GLN A 20 -21.67 28.69 -15.21
C GLN A 20 -20.18 28.40 -15.37
N SER A 21 -19.34 29.21 -14.75
CA SER A 21 -17.91 28.91 -14.67
C SER A 21 -17.77 27.57 -13.96
N LEU A 22 -17.20 26.58 -14.63
CA LEU A 22 -16.70 25.31 -14.08
C LEU A 22 -15.57 25.58 -13.07
N ARG A 23 -15.82 26.31 -11.98
CA ARG A 23 -14.79 26.73 -11.02
C ARG A 23 -15.27 26.74 -9.57
N SER A 24 -16.04 25.73 -9.21
CA SER A 24 -16.28 25.36 -7.80
C SER A 24 -16.41 23.84 -7.66
N GLN A 25 -15.55 23.08 -8.35
CA GLN A 25 -15.30 21.71 -7.90
C GLN A 25 -14.82 21.87 -6.45
N GLU A 26 -15.52 21.25 -5.49
CA GLU A 26 -15.10 21.21 -4.10
C GLU A 26 -13.68 20.63 -4.09
N ILE A 27 -12.66 21.48 -4.05
CA ILE A 27 -11.27 21.04 -3.93
C ILE A 27 -11.20 20.22 -2.64
N SER A 28 -11.00 18.92 -2.79
CA SER A 28 -10.81 17.94 -1.73
C SER A 28 -9.51 17.19 -2.06
N GLY A 29 -9.14 16.24 -1.22
CA GLY A 29 -8.16 15.23 -1.61
C GLY A 29 -8.50 13.87 -1.02
N TYR A 30 -7.73 12.87 -1.40
CA TYR A 30 -7.79 11.53 -0.84
C TYR A 30 -6.38 11.03 -0.56
N TRP A 31 -6.30 10.07 0.35
CA TRP A 31 -5.04 9.52 0.83
C TRP A 31 -4.91 8.08 0.38
N MET A 32 -3.67 7.69 0.09
CA MET A 32 -3.27 6.32 -0.18
C MET A 32 -2.04 6.00 0.65
N ARG A 33 -1.95 4.77 1.15
CA ARG A 33 -0.74 4.26 1.79
C ARG A 33 0.27 3.88 0.72
N ARG A 34 1.54 4.10 1.04
CA ARG A 34 2.68 3.71 0.22
C ARG A 34 3.60 2.84 1.07
N GLU A 35 4.47 2.10 0.39
CA GLU A 35 5.45 1.26 1.07
C GLU A 35 6.21 2.09 2.12
N SER A 36 6.19 1.61 3.36
CA SER A 36 6.77 2.32 4.50
C SER A 36 8.30 2.29 4.43
N MET A 37 8.94 3.27 5.06
CA MET A 37 10.40 3.26 5.17
C MET A 37 10.89 1.99 5.89
N PRO A 38 12.11 1.52 5.59
CA PRO A 38 12.69 0.37 6.28
C PRO A 38 13.01 0.61 7.77
N ASP A 39 12.98 1.87 8.22
CA ASP A 39 13.17 2.27 9.62
C ASP A 39 12.29 3.46 9.99
N THR A 40 12.11 3.71 11.29
CA THR A 40 11.35 4.84 11.79
C THR A 40 12.27 6.03 12.04
N ARG A 41 11.91 7.20 11.49
CA ARG A 41 12.70 8.42 11.66
C ARG A 41 11.83 9.67 11.70
N GLN A 42 12.28 10.68 12.43
CA GLN A 42 11.66 11.99 12.48
C GLN A 42 12.70 13.09 12.28
N GLU A 43 12.24 14.35 12.29
CA GLU A 43 13.08 15.53 12.17
C GLU A 43 13.99 15.50 10.94
N LEU A 44 13.35 15.13 9.85
CA LEU A 44 13.91 15.01 8.51
C LEU A 44 12.96 15.67 7.52
N GLN A 45 13.48 15.99 6.35
CA GLN A 45 12.67 16.44 5.22
C GLN A 45 13.04 15.58 4.01
N PRO A 46 12.07 14.99 3.29
CA PRO A 46 12.33 14.33 2.02
C PRO A 46 12.66 15.35 0.93
N VAL A 47 13.31 14.88 -0.13
CA VAL A 47 13.56 15.68 -1.35
C VAL A 47 13.40 14.83 -2.60
N VAL A 48 12.82 15.42 -3.65
CA VAL A 48 12.67 14.75 -4.94
C VAL A 48 13.88 15.03 -5.82
N CYS A 49 14.45 13.98 -6.40
CA CYS A 49 15.47 14.09 -7.43
C CYS A 49 15.28 12.99 -8.47
N ALA A 50 15.15 13.36 -9.75
CA ALA A 50 14.91 12.45 -10.86
C ALA A 50 13.78 11.43 -10.60
N ASN A 51 12.59 11.92 -10.22
CA ASN A 51 11.38 11.11 -9.98
C ASN A 51 11.48 10.06 -8.86
N ARG A 52 12.42 10.25 -7.93
CA ARG A 52 12.58 9.45 -6.71
C ARG A 52 12.59 10.35 -5.49
N VAL A 53 12.15 9.81 -4.35
CA VAL A 53 12.20 10.52 -3.08
C VAL A 53 13.41 10.04 -2.30
N TYR A 54 14.22 10.97 -1.81
CA TYR A 54 15.37 10.69 -0.97
C TYR A 54 15.10 11.16 0.45
N VAL A 55 15.46 10.33 1.43
CA VAL A 55 15.34 10.63 2.86
C VAL A 55 16.69 10.44 3.53
N PHE A 56 17.23 11.51 4.09
CA PHE A 56 18.54 11.53 4.72
C PHE A 56 18.42 11.66 6.24
N GLY A 57 19.38 11.10 6.98
CA GLY A 57 19.54 11.33 8.41
C GLY A 57 18.25 11.22 9.21
N GLY A 58 17.98 12.21 10.06
CA GLY A 58 16.86 12.25 11.00
C GLY A 58 17.22 11.69 12.38
N LEU A 59 16.23 11.65 13.26
CA LEU A 59 16.30 11.01 14.58
C LEU A 59 15.61 9.64 14.51
N ASN A 60 16.30 8.58 14.91
CA ASN A 60 15.73 7.23 14.97
C ASN A 60 14.83 7.03 16.20
N SER A 61 14.29 5.81 16.37
CA SER A 61 13.45 5.43 17.52
C SER A 61 14.07 5.64 18.91
N SER A 62 15.40 5.75 19.00
CA SER A 62 16.12 6.08 20.24
C SER A 62 16.43 7.58 20.37
N LEU A 63 15.85 8.41 19.51
CA LEU A 63 16.10 9.84 19.37
C LEU A 63 17.58 10.17 19.11
N LEU A 64 18.30 9.26 18.45
CA LEU A 64 19.68 9.48 18.04
C LEU A 64 19.73 9.92 16.58
N ALA A 65 20.58 10.92 16.31
CA ALA A 65 20.87 11.37 14.97
C ALA A 65 21.49 10.22 14.17
N VAL A 66 21.01 9.99 12.96
CA VAL A 66 21.56 8.99 12.04
C VAL A 66 22.10 9.64 10.78
N ASN A 67 22.93 8.90 10.04
CA ASN A 67 23.51 9.31 8.76
C ASN A 67 22.98 8.48 7.58
N ARG A 68 21.89 7.74 7.80
CA ARG A 68 21.30 6.82 6.81
C ARG A 68 20.67 7.57 5.63
N VAL A 69 20.66 6.94 4.46
CA VAL A 69 20.01 7.44 3.26
C VAL A 69 19.13 6.35 2.67
N ASP A 70 17.83 6.61 2.54
CA ASP A 70 16.91 5.69 1.87
C ASP A 70 16.26 6.41 0.68
N VAL A 71 16.08 5.66 -0.40
CA VAL A 71 15.61 6.15 -1.69
C VAL A 71 14.37 5.36 -2.08
N TYR A 72 13.25 6.05 -2.20
CA TYR A 72 11.98 5.49 -2.61
C TYR A 72 11.78 5.63 -4.11
N ASP A 73 11.39 4.53 -4.75
CA ASP A 73 10.90 4.49 -6.12
C ASP A 73 9.36 4.33 -6.10
N PRO A 74 8.59 5.42 -6.35
CA PRO A 74 7.14 5.36 -6.31
C PRO A 74 6.53 4.46 -7.38
N ALA A 75 7.23 4.21 -8.49
CA ALA A 75 6.70 3.40 -9.59
C ALA A 75 6.73 1.90 -9.27
N GLY A 76 7.76 1.43 -8.55
CA GLY A 76 7.85 0.05 -8.08
C GLY A 76 7.38 -0.16 -6.65
N GLY A 77 7.11 0.91 -5.90
CA GLY A 77 6.78 0.85 -4.49
C GLY A 77 7.92 0.30 -3.62
N GLN A 78 9.19 0.53 -4.00
CA GLN A 78 10.33 -0.08 -3.33
C GLN A 78 11.29 0.97 -2.72
N TRP A 79 11.87 0.62 -1.57
CA TRP A 79 12.96 1.37 -0.94
C TRP A 79 14.31 0.73 -1.24
N THR A 80 15.30 1.56 -1.50
CA THR A 80 16.70 1.15 -1.68
C THR A 80 17.62 1.98 -0.79
N LEU A 81 18.70 1.37 -0.33
CA LEU A 81 19.70 2.03 0.52
C LEU A 81 20.68 2.83 -0.34
N GLY A 82 20.84 4.12 -0.04
CA GLY A 82 21.87 4.99 -0.63
C GLY A 82 23.20 4.93 0.12
N ASN A 83 24.24 5.59 -0.40
CA ASN A 83 25.48 5.75 0.36
C ASN A 83 25.26 6.69 1.55
N TYR A 84 25.68 6.26 2.73
CA TYR A 84 25.48 6.97 3.99
C TYR A 84 26.09 8.36 3.95
N MET A 85 25.44 9.33 4.61
CA MET A 85 26.03 10.65 4.83
C MET A 85 27.36 10.52 5.60
N PRO A 86 28.35 11.39 5.32
CA PRO A 86 29.60 11.42 6.07
C PRO A 86 29.39 11.63 7.58
N GLU A 87 28.32 12.34 7.95
CA GLU A 87 27.98 12.67 9.33
C GLU A 87 26.47 12.57 9.56
N ALA A 88 26.07 12.31 10.80
CA ALA A 88 24.67 12.24 11.19
C ALA A 88 24.05 13.64 11.29
N ARG A 89 22.78 13.79 10.90
CA ARG A 89 22.13 15.11 10.82
C ARG A 89 20.61 15.03 10.99
N HIS A 90 20.02 16.01 11.65
CA HIS A 90 18.56 16.21 11.78
C HIS A 90 18.19 17.70 11.71
N HIS A 91 16.90 18.02 11.53
CA HIS A 91 16.37 19.39 11.32
C HIS A 91 17.14 20.19 10.26
N TYR A 92 17.68 19.51 9.26
CA TYR A 92 18.31 20.11 8.09
C TYR A 92 17.24 20.42 7.04
N ALA A 93 17.58 21.23 6.04
CA ALA A 93 16.75 21.41 4.87
C ALA A 93 17.45 20.86 3.61
N PRO A 94 16.83 19.94 2.85
CA PRO A 94 17.39 19.45 1.61
C PRO A 94 16.92 20.25 0.39
N ALA A 95 17.71 20.24 -0.67
CA ALA A 95 17.35 20.83 -1.95
C ALA A 95 18.01 20.05 -3.11
N SER A 96 17.35 19.95 -4.26
CA SER A 96 17.89 19.24 -5.43
C SER A 96 18.05 20.16 -6.64
N ILE A 97 19.22 20.13 -7.27
CA ILE A 97 19.50 20.87 -8.52
C ILE A 97 20.20 19.89 -9.48
N GLY A 98 19.54 19.58 -10.59
CA GLY A 98 20.03 18.57 -11.52
C GLY A 98 20.10 17.19 -10.85
N ASP A 99 21.28 16.58 -10.85
CA ASP A 99 21.54 15.28 -10.22
C ASP A 99 22.15 15.38 -8.81
N SER A 100 22.36 16.61 -8.32
CA SER A 100 22.93 16.89 -7.01
C SER A 100 21.84 17.18 -5.99
N ILE A 101 22.01 16.60 -4.80
CA ILE A 101 21.16 16.85 -3.63
C ILE A 101 22.01 17.51 -2.55
N TYR A 102 21.56 18.64 -2.03
CA TYR A 102 22.22 19.45 -1.03
C TYR A 102 21.54 19.24 0.32
N ILE A 103 22.30 18.92 1.35
CA ILE A 103 21.84 18.80 2.74
C ILE A 103 22.41 20.00 3.51
N ILE A 104 21.54 20.93 3.89
CA ILE A 104 21.92 22.28 4.32
C ILE A 104 21.64 22.44 5.81
N GLY A 105 22.66 22.84 6.57
CA GLY A 105 22.57 23.13 8.00
C GLY A 105 21.96 22.00 8.84
N GLY A 106 21.20 22.34 9.87
CA GLY A 106 20.66 21.39 10.84
C GLY A 106 21.58 21.17 12.02
N TYR A 107 21.29 20.14 12.82
CA TYR A 107 22.08 19.74 13.97
C TYR A 107 22.92 18.49 13.65
N ASN A 108 24.16 18.45 14.12
CA ASN A 108 25.10 17.33 13.91
C ASN A 108 25.40 16.50 15.18
N THR A 109 24.64 16.70 16.26
CA THR A 109 24.82 16.03 17.55
C THR A 109 23.52 15.39 18.01
N SER A 110 23.57 14.17 18.56
CA SER A 110 22.36 13.51 19.10
C SER A 110 21.92 14.04 20.48
N TYR A 111 22.85 14.53 21.29
CA TYR A 111 22.59 14.90 22.68
C TYR A 111 22.59 16.42 22.87
N LEU A 112 21.78 16.88 23.82
CA LEU A 112 21.77 18.29 24.22
C LEU A 112 23.10 18.70 24.89
N PRO A 113 23.57 19.95 24.69
CA PRO A 113 22.99 20.94 23.78
C PRO A 113 23.25 20.56 22.32
N TRP A 114 22.22 20.64 21.48
CA TRP A 114 22.38 20.38 20.05
C TRP A 114 23.22 21.48 19.41
N GLN A 115 24.10 21.11 18.49
CA GLN A 115 24.99 22.05 17.80
C GLN A 115 24.50 22.27 16.37
N VAL A 116 24.15 23.52 16.04
CA VAL A 116 23.82 23.91 14.67
C VAL A 116 25.08 23.93 13.81
N THR A 117 24.92 23.66 12.52
CA THR A 117 26.01 23.79 11.54
C THR A 117 25.59 24.65 10.35
N GLY A 118 26.58 25.29 9.72
CA GLY A 118 26.41 25.99 8.43
C GLY A 118 26.81 25.13 7.23
N GLU A 119 27.31 23.92 7.47
CA GLU A 119 27.87 23.07 6.41
C GLU A 119 26.80 22.58 5.42
N VAL A 120 27.23 22.44 4.17
CA VAL A 120 26.43 21.93 3.07
C VAL A 120 27.07 20.66 2.54
N LEU A 121 26.42 19.52 2.75
CA LEU A 121 26.83 18.24 2.17
C LEU A 121 26.15 18.09 0.82
N VAL A 122 26.89 17.64 -0.19
CA VAL A 122 26.37 17.46 -1.55
C VAL A 122 26.48 15.99 -1.93
N TYR A 123 25.35 15.41 -2.28
CA TYR A 123 25.23 14.02 -2.75
C TYR A 123 25.02 14.01 -4.26
N ASP A 124 25.96 13.39 -4.97
CA ASP A 124 25.81 13.07 -6.39
C ASP A 124 25.08 11.72 -6.50
N ARG A 125 23.84 11.73 -7.00
CA ARG A 125 23.03 10.51 -7.08
C ARG A 125 23.52 9.51 -8.12
N ILE A 126 24.26 9.97 -9.14
CA ILE A 126 24.75 9.14 -10.25
C ILE A 126 26.01 8.41 -9.80
N GLN A 127 26.91 9.13 -9.14
CA GLN A 127 28.15 8.58 -8.61
C GLN A 127 27.97 7.90 -7.26
N ASN A 128 26.86 8.17 -6.57
CA ASN A 128 26.58 7.69 -5.21
C ASN A 128 27.67 8.12 -4.22
N THR A 129 28.14 9.37 -4.36
CA THR A 129 29.27 9.92 -3.60
C THR A 129 28.92 11.26 -2.96
N TRP A 130 29.68 11.58 -1.92
CA TRP A 130 29.54 12.80 -1.15
C TRP A 130 30.69 13.77 -1.41
N SER A 131 30.36 15.06 -1.46
CA SER A 131 31.28 16.19 -1.42
C SER A 131 30.72 17.29 -0.52
N THR A 132 31.40 18.42 -0.44
CA THR A 132 30.94 19.61 0.29
C THR A 132 30.84 20.82 -0.63
N ALA A 133 29.98 21.76 -0.26
CA ALA A 133 29.87 23.09 -0.86
C ALA A 133 30.20 24.17 0.19
N ALA A 134 30.28 25.44 -0.25
CA ALA A 134 30.48 26.56 0.65
C ALA A 134 29.43 26.57 1.78
N PRO A 135 29.84 26.77 3.05
CA PRO A 135 28.91 26.81 4.17
C PRO A 135 28.05 28.09 4.13
N MET A 136 26.86 28.02 4.72
CA MET A 136 25.99 29.18 4.95
C MET A 136 26.71 30.30 5.70
N LEU A 137 26.26 31.54 5.51
CA LEU A 137 26.79 32.69 6.25
C LEU A 137 26.40 32.58 7.74
N THR A 138 25.20 32.06 8.01
CA THR A 138 24.69 31.81 9.36
C THR A 138 24.43 30.31 9.54
N PRO A 139 25.20 29.61 10.40
CA PRO A 139 24.85 28.26 10.87
C PRO A 139 23.44 28.24 11.46
N ARG A 140 22.59 27.32 11.00
CA ARG A 140 21.20 27.25 11.45
C ARG A 140 20.58 25.86 11.31
N ALA A 141 19.58 25.58 12.11
CA ALA A 141 18.71 24.40 12.02
C ALA A 141 17.24 24.83 11.91
N GLU A 142 16.33 23.88 11.68
CA GLU A 142 14.87 24.11 11.72
C GLU A 142 14.35 25.11 10.67
N HIS A 143 15.16 25.36 9.65
CA HIS A 143 14.87 26.25 8.55
C HIS A 143 14.19 25.50 7.41
N SER A 144 13.61 26.25 6.48
CA SER A 144 13.11 25.74 5.21
C SER A 144 14.07 26.08 4.08
N ALA A 145 14.20 25.19 3.09
CA ALA A 145 14.93 25.45 1.86
C ALA A 145 14.07 25.16 0.63
N VAL A 146 14.19 25.99 -0.41
CA VAL A 146 13.54 25.75 -1.71
C VAL A 146 14.48 26.09 -2.86
N VAL A 147 14.23 25.48 -4.01
CA VAL A 147 14.96 25.78 -5.25
C VAL A 147 14.14 26.70 -6.14
N PHE A 148 14.75 27.81 -6.56
CA PHE A 148 14.16 28.72 -7.54
C PHE A 148 15.24 29.25 -8.48
N GLY A 149 14.98 29.25 -9.79
CA GLY A 149 15.92 29.79 -10.77
C GLY A 149 17.33 29.16 -10.74
N GLY A 150 17.45 27.89 -10.35
CA GLY A 150 18.73 27.19 -10.22
C GLY A 150 19.57 27.60 -9.01
N LYS A 151 18.97 28.26 -8.02
CA LYS A 151 19.58 28.66 -6.75
C LYS A 151 18.78 28.08 -5.59
N ILE A 152 19.43 27.96 -4.43
CA ILE A 152 18.79 27.45 -3.21
C ILE A 152 18.56 28.62 -2.26
N TYR A 153 17.34 28.79 -1.78
CA TYR A 153 16.94 29.83 -0.85
C TYR A 153 16.62 29.22 0.50
N VAL A 154 17.15 29.79 1.57
CA VAL A 154 16.98 29.32 2.96
C VAL A 154 16.28 30.39 3.79
N PHE A 155 15.29 29.98 4.58
CA PHE A 155 14.42 30.88 5.35
C PHE A 155 14.23 30.42 6.79
N GLY A 156 14.22 31.38 7.71
CA GLY A 156 13.94 31.14 9.12
C GLY A 156 14.96 30.22 9.79
N GLY A 157 14.48 29.46 10.78
CA GLY A 157 15.27 28.55 11.60
C GLY A 157 15.80 29.22 12.86
N GLU A 158 16.68 28.51 13.56
CA GLU A 158 17.40 29.01 14.74
C GLU A 158 18.92 28.95 14.55
N ASP A 159 19.63 29.93 15.12
CA ASP A 159 21.10 29.99 15.12
C ASP A 159 21.76 29.33 16.35
N GLU A 160 23.08 29.42 16.45
CA GLU A 160 23.87 28.84 17.55
C GLU A 160 23.48 29.38 18.94
N GLY A 161 22.89 30.58 18.99
CA GLY A 161 22.39 31.20 20.21
C GLY A 161 20.93 30.83 20.53
N ALA A 162 20.33 29.88 19.80
CA ALA A 162 18.90 29.59 19.85
C ALA A 162 18.02 30.82 19.57
N ASN A 163 18.50 31.73 18.73
CA ASN A 163 17.70 32.87 18.29
C ASN A 163 16.96 32.50 17.01
N ASP A 164 15.64 32.70 17.02
CA ASP A 164 14.84 32.59 15.82
C ASP A 164 15.30 33.61 14.78
N LEU A 165 15.31 33.20 13.51
CA LEU A 165 15.79 34.00 12.40
C LEU A 165 14.62 34.50 11.55
N ASN A 166 14.75 35.71 11.01
CA ASN A 166 13.84 36.23 9.98
C ASN A 166 14.54 36.59 8.66
N TRP A 167 15.88 36.63 8.61
CA TRP A 167 16.60 36.85 7.35
C TRP A 167 16.85 35.57 6.58
N ALA A 168 16.84 35.73 5.25
CA ALA A 168 17.05 34.66 4.30
C ALA A 168 18.46 34.72 3.71
N GLU A 169 18.92 33.58 3.19
CA GLU A 169 20.17 33.46 2.46
C GLU A 169 19.93 32.71 1.15
N VAL A 170 20.69 33.04 0.11
CA VAL A 170 20.65 32.34 -1.18
C VAL A 170 22.02 31.79 -1.54
N TYR A 171 22.05 30.53 -1.96
CA TYR A 171 23.22 29.86 -2.48
C TYR A 171 23.20 29.84 -4.01
N ASP A 172 24.31 30.27 -4.60
CA ASP A 172 24.57 30.14 -6.03
C ASP A 172 25.54 28.98 -6.30
N PRO A 173 25.07 27.83 -6.83
CA PRO A 173 25.95 26.72 -7.17
C PRO A 173 26.95 27.05 -8.29
N ALA A 174 26.70 28.08 -9.10
CA ALA A 174 27.61 28.46 -10.18
C ALA A 174 28.89 29.15 -9.65
N THR A 175 28.80 29.80 -8.49
CA THR A 175 29.92 30.53 -7.86
C THR A 175 30.33 29.93 -6.52
N ASP A 176 29.63 28.87 -6.07
CA ASP A 176 29.79 28.24 -4.76
C ASP A 176 29.83 29.28 -3.63
N SER A 177 28.80 30.13 -3.57
CA SER A 177 28.78 31.25 -2.63
C SER A 177 27.37 31.57 -2.15
N TRP A 178 27.29 32.01 -0.89
CA TRP A 178 26.07 32.49 -0.26
C TRP A 178 25.96 34.02 -0.29
N SER A 179 24.74 34.54 -0.29
CA SER A 179 24.43 35.97 -0.15
C SER A 179 23.22 36.15 0.76
N GLN A 180 23.24 37.19 1.59
CA GLN A 180 22.12 37.55 2.45
C GLN A 180 21.02 38.28 1.65
N LEU A 181 19.76 38.01 2.00
CA LEU A 181 18.57 38.60 1.38
C LEU A 181 17.78 39.45 2.39
N SER A 182 16.77 40.16 1.90
CA SER A 182 15.88 40.96 2.75
C SER A 182 15.16 40.09 3.81
N PRO A 183 15.01 40.60 5.05
CA PRO A 183 14.37 39.84 6.11
C PRO A 183 12.85 39.74 5.93
N ALA A 184 12.32 38.58 6.28
CA ALA A 184 10.90 38.30 6.39
C ALA A 184 10.26 39.16 7.50
N PRO A 185 8.98 39.56 7.35
CA PRO A 185 8.26 40.33 8.36
C PRO A 185 8.18 39.64 9.74
N THR A 186 8.10 38.31 9.77
CA THR A 186 7.96 37.55 11.02
C THR A 186 9.13 36.59 11.25
N THR A 187 9.80 36.72 12.39
CA THR A 187 10.83 35.78 12.87
C THR A 187 10.20 34.45 13.28
N ARG A 188 10.77 33.31 12.83
CA ARG A 188 10.21 31.98 13.11
C ARG A 188 11.15 30.83 12.73
N ASN A 189 10.97 29.70 13.40
CA ASN A 189 11.59 28.42 13.06
C ASN A 189 10.50 27.35 12.74
N HIS A 190 10.92 26.16 12.31
CA HIS A 190 10.04 25.02 12.01
C HIS A 190 8.92 25.32 10.98
N THR A 191 9.28 26.11 9.97
CA THR A 191 8.36 26.58 8.93
C THR A 191 8.23 25.57 7.79
N GLY A 192 7.10 25.59 7.09
CA GLY A 192 6.95 24.99 5.76
C GLY A 192 7.23 25.99 4.65
N ALA A 193 7.72 25.52 3.50
CA ALA A 193 7.97 26.37 2.33
C ALA A 193 7.64 25.66 1.01
N ALA A 194 7.18 26.41 0.02
CA ALA A 194 7.01 25.92 -1.34
C ALA A 194 7.10 27.04 -2.37
N VAL A 195 7.34 26.68 -3.63
CA VAL A 195 7.39 27.62 -4.76
C VAL A 195 6.11 27.49 -5.57
N ILE A 196 5.43 28.62 -5.79
CA ILE A 196 4.28 28.69 -6.71
C ILE A 196 4.59 29.80 -7.71
N ASP A 197 4.59 29.43 -8.99
CA ASP A 197 4.95 30.30 -10.11
C ASP A 197 6.32 30.99 -9.88
N SER A 198 6.33 32.30 -9.65
CA SER A 198 7.54 33.10 -9.44
C SER A 198 7.77 33.53 -8.00
N LEU A 199 7.01 32.99 -7.04
CA LEU A 199 7.05 33.37 -5.64
C LEU A 199 7.38 32.17 -4.75
N ILE A 200 8.11 32.46 -3.68
CA ILE A 200 8.43 31.51 -2.63
C ILE A 200 7.52 31.80 -1.44
N TYR A 201 6.73 30.83 -1.02
CA TYR A 201 5.80 30.95 0.11
C TYR A 201 6.40 30.29 1.34
N ILE A 202 6.36 30.99 2.47
CA ILE A 202 6.77 30.50 3.78
C ILE A 202 5.56 30.56 4.71
N VAL A 203 5.26 29.45 5.38
CA VAL A 203 4.04 29.28 6.15
C VAL A 203 4.30 28.68 7.53
N GLY A 204 3.56 29.18 8.52
CA GLY A 204 3.42 28.54 9.81
C GLY A 204 4.65 28.67 10.70
N GLY A 205 4.93 27.67 11.54
CA GLY A 205 6.10 27.59 12.40
C GLY A 205 5.85 28.09 13.82
N ARG A 206 6.93 28.36 14.54
CA ARG A 206 6.88 28.82 15.93
C ARG A 206 7.89 29.93 16.22
N GLN A 207 7.67 30.59 17.34
CA GLN A 207 8.61 31.51 17.97
C GLN A 207 8.93 31.00 19.38
N GLY A 208 10.17 31.22 19.80
CA GLY A 208 10.68 30.81 21.11
C GLY A 208 11.30 29.43 21.10
N TYR A 209 12.19 29.24 22.05
CA TYR A 209 12.92 28.00 22.26
C TYR A 209 12.14 27.02 23.14
N TRP A 210 12.46 25.72 23.09
CA TRP A 210 11.72 24.69 23.84
C TRP A 210 11.76 24.88 25.37
N THR A 211 12.68 25.69 25.90
CA THR A 211 12.73 26.06 27.33
C THR A 211 11.90 27.30 27.69
N GLU A 212 11.36 28.01 26.70
CA GLU A 212 10.57 29.23 26.86
C GLU A 212 9.12 28.98 26.37
N PRO A 213 8.14 29.82 26.74
CA PRO A 213 6.79 29.72 26.21
C PRO A 213 6.79 29.89 24.69
N MET A 214 6.52 28.80 23.97
CA MET A 214 6.49 28.82 22.52
C MET A 214 5.20 29.45 22.00
N THR A 215 5.32 30.28 20.97
CA THR A 215 4.19 30.92 20.30
C THR A 215 4.04 30.33 18.90
N LEU A 216 2.89 29.73 18.61
CA LEU A 216 2.58 29.18 17.29
C LEU A 216 2.26 30.32 16.34
N VAL A 217 2.85 30.26 15.14
CA VAL A 217 2.72 31.30 14.12
C VAL A 217 1.90 30.73 12.98
N GLY A 218 0.82 31.43 12.58
CA GLY A 218 0.03 31.08 11.39
C GLY A 218 0.39 31.94 10.17
N ALA A 219 1.48 32.70 10.23
CA ALA A 219 1.84 33.68 9.21
C ALA A 219 2.07 32.99 7.86
N LEU A 220 1.50 33.58 6.81
CA LEU A 220 1.81 33.23 5.42
C LEU A 220 2.46 34.45 4.77
N GLU A 221 3.65 34.26 4.24
CA GLU A 221 4.41 35.32 3.59
C GLU A 221 4.97 34.80 2.27
N ALA A 222 4.89 35.63 1.22
CA ALA A 222 5.48 35.33 -0.07
C ALA A 222 6.69 36.22 -0.33
N TYR A 223 7.75 35.64 -0.88
CA TYR A 223 8.98 36.31 -1.24
C TYR A 223 9.15 36.31 -2.77
N SER A 224 9.53 37.46 -3.32
CA SER A 224 9.89 37.63 -4.73
C SER A 224 11.42 37.63 -4.87
N PRO A 225 12.03 36.57 -5.44
CA PRO A 225 13.46 36.52 -5.68
C PRO A 225 13.94 37.53 -6.73
N VAL A 226 13.04 38.04 -7.57
CA VAL A 226 13.36 39.02 -8.63
C VAL A 226 13.54 40.43 -8.06
N SER A 227 12.75 40.78 -7.05
CA SER A 227 12.74 42.14 -6.48
C SER A 227 13.27 42.21 -5.04
N ASP A 228 13.64 41.07 -4.45
CA ASP A 228 14.03 40.94 -3.05
C ASP A 228 12.98 41.59 -2.12
N THR A 229 11.72 41.19 -2.26
CA THR A 229 10.59 41.82 -1.57
C THR A 229 9.65 40.78 -0.96
N TRP A 230 9.15 41.08 0.23
CA TRP A 230 8.19 40.26 0.96
C TRP A 230 6.76 40.81 0.87
N TYR A 231 5.79 39.91 0.83
CA TYR A 231 4.36 40.19 0.86
C TYR A 231 3.72 39.39 1.99
N THR A 232 2.98 40.07 2.87
CA THR A 232 2.17 39.41 3.90
C THR A 232 0.82 39.01 3.32
N LEU A 233 0.44 37.76 3.52
CA LEU A 233 -0.79 37.15 3.00
C LEU A 233 -1.72 36.76 4.15
N PRO A 234 -2.97 36.38 3.87
CA PRO A 234 -3.88 35.87 4.89
C PRO A 234 -3.28 34.68 5.63
N SER A 235 -3.20 34.79 6.96
CA SER A 235 -2.66 33.73 7.83
C SER A 235 -3.40 32.42 7.66
N MET A 236 -2.66 31.32 7.82
CA MET A 236 -3.18 29.98 7.94
C MET A 236 -4.18 29.89 9.12
N PRO A 237 -5.33 29.21 8.96
CA PRO A 237 -6.38 29.17 9.99
C PRO A 237 -5.93 28.51 11.30
N THR A 238 -5.05 27.51 11.20
CA THR A 238 -4.59 26.71 12.34
C THR A 238 -3.08 26.87 12.55
N PRO A 239 -2.61 27.86 13.35
CA PRO A 239 -1.20 28.06 13.67
C PRO A 239 -0.59 26.81 14.30
N ARG A 240 0.50 26.29 13.71
CA ARG A 240 1.20 25.09 14.21
C ARG A 240 2.67 25.07 13.80
N SER A 241 3.46 24.28 14.51
CA SER A 241 4.91 24.10 14.31
C SER A 241 5.22 22.86 13.47
N ALA A 242 6.44 22.74 12.98
CA ALA A 242 7.02 21.56 12.32
C ALA A 242 6.13 21.04 11.16
N ILE A 243 5.61 22.00 10.39
CA ILE A 243 4.67 21.78 9.30
C ILE A 243 5.40 21.31 8.05
N ALA A 244 4.83 20.32 7.38
CA ALA A 244 5.19 20.00 6.02
C ALA A 244 4.36 20.85 5.03
N ALA A 245 4.98 21.34 3.96
CA ALA A 245 4.28 22.11 2.93
C ALA A 245 4.73 21.70 1.53
N ALA A 246 3.80 21.73 0.58
CA ALA A 246 4.07 21.45 -0.83
C ALA A 246 3.23 22.37 -1.74
N ALA A 247 3.74 22.61 -2.95
CA ALA A 247 3.00 23.31 -3.99
C ALA A 247 2.53 22.32 -5.05
N ILE A 248 1.22 22.28 -5.30
CA ILE A 248 0.63 21.42 -6.33
C ILE A 248 -0.63 22.08 -6.90
N SER A 249 -0.83 22.00 -8.22
CA SER A 249 -1.99 22.61 -8.91
C SER A 249 -2.19 24.10 -8.58
N SER A 250 -1.08 24.85 -8.46
CA SER A 250 -1.04 26.27 -8.06
C SER A 250 -1.58 26.59 -6.65
N LEU A 251 -1.74 25.58 -5.80
CA LEU A 251 -2.09 25.71 -4.39
C LEU A 251 -0.86 25.49 -3.53
N LEU A 252 -0.80 26.17 -2.39
CA LEU A 252 0.07 25.81 -1.28
C LEU A 252 -0.73 24.91 -0.34
N ILE A 253 -0.25 23.70 -0.07
CA ILE A 253 -0.90 22.77 0.85
C ILE A 253 0.01 22.51 2.04
N THR A 254 -0.52 22.64 3.25
CA THR A 254 0.16 22.32 4.51
C THR A 254 -0.37 21.01 5.08
N PHE A 255 0.50 20.25 5.73
CA PHE A 255 0.21 18.93 6.28
C PHE A 255 0.78 18.82 7.70
N GLY A 256 -0.06 18.36 8.61
CA GLY A 256 0.33 18.00 9.97
C GLY A 256 1.03 19.12 10.72
N GLY A 257 1.95 18.77 11.61
CA GLY A 257 2.65 19.68 12.51
C GLY A 257 2.36 19.34 13.98
N GLU A 258 2.93 20.13 14.88
CA GLU A 258 2.79 19.95 16.33
C GLU A 258 2.49 21.25 17.10
N LEU A 259 2.06 21.00 18.35
CA LEU A 259 1.77 21.89 19.47
C LEU A 259 0.40 22.61 19.40
N PRO A 260 -0.43 22.55 20.46
CA PRO A 260 -0.22 21.79 21.71
C PRO A 260 -0.44 20.28 21.55
N SER A 261 -0.91 19.82 20.39
CA SER A 261 -1.10 18.41 20.02
C SER A 261 -0.42 18.12 18.68
N ILE A 262 -0.41 16.86 18.24
CA ILE A 262 -0.08 16.51 16.86
C ILE A 262 -1.31 16.77 15.98
N TYR A 263 -1.09 17.35 14.81
CA TYR A 263 -2.14 17.71 13.86
C TYR A 263 -2.22 16.69 12.71
N ASP A 264 -3.44 16.42 12.24
CA ASP A 264 -3.73 15.74 10.96
C ASP A 264 -4.25 16.71 9.91
N GLU A 265 -4.32 18.00 10.25
CA GLU A 265 -4.96 19.02 9.46
C GLU A 265 -4.21 19.29 8.16
N VAL A 266 -4.98 19.27 7.08
CA VAL A 266 -4.54 19.60 5.74
C VAL A 266 -5.24 20.87 5.29
N GLU A 267 -4.49 21.94 5.06
CA GLU A 267 -5.05 23.24 4.67
C GLU A 267 -4.41 23.72 3.37
N ALA A 268 -5.24 24.11 2.41
CA ALA A 268 -4.81 24.61 1.12
C ALA A 268 -5.07 26.11 1.01
N TYR A 269 -4.03 26.87 0.65
CA TYR A 269 -4.13 28.27 0.28
C TYR A 269 -4.16 28.40 -1.26
N ASP A 270 -5.16 29.10 -1.75
CA ASP A 270 -5.27 29.50 -3.16
C ASP A 270 -4.82 30.97 -3.33
N PRO A 271 -3.67 31.22 -3.97
CA PRO A 271 -3.21 32.58 -4.26
C PRO A 271 -4.16 33.39 -5.15
N ALA A 272 -4.96 32.75 -6.00
CA ALA A 272 -5.88 33.42 -6.91
C ALA A 272 -7.09 34.02 -6.19
N THR A 273 -7.54 33.40 -5.10
CA THR A 273 -8.66 33.88 -4.27
C THR A 273 -8.19 34.49 -2.95
N ALA A 274 -6.91 34.34 -2.61
CA ALA A 274 -6.31 34.71 -1.33
C ALA A 274 -7.08 34.10 -0.14
N SER A 275 -7.45 32.83 -0.23
CA SER A 275 -8.24 32.15 0.80
C SER A 275 -7.72 30.77 1.12
N TRP A 276 -7.96 30.34 2.36
CA TRP A 276 -7.67 29.01 2.84
C TRP A 276 -8.89 28.09 2.75
N LYS A 277 -8.66 26.80 2.54
CA LYS A 277 -9.65 25.74 2.57
C LYS A 277 -9.11 24.53 3.34
N LEU A 278 -9.93 23.92 4.17
CA LEU A 278 -9.63 22.63 4.81
C LEU A 278 -9.85 21.49 3.81
N LEU A 279 -8.90 20.55 3.73
CA LEU A 279 -8.96 19.34 2.92
C LEU A 279 -9.11 18.09 3.80
N THR A 280 -9.17 16.92 3.18
CA THR A 280 -9.23 15.63 3.89
C THR A 280 -8.02 15.46 4.81
N PRO A 281 -8.22 15.21 6.12
CA PRO A 281 -7.14 15.09 7.09
C PRO A 281 -6.22 13.90 6.79
N MET A 282 -4.98 13.99 7.27
CA MET A 282 -3.99 12.91 7.16
C MET A 282 -4.49 11.61 7.79
N ILE A 283 -4.09 10.47 7.23
CA ILE A 283 -4.36 9.16 7.85
C ILE A 283 -3.61 9.06 9.19
N THR A 284 -2.33 9.44 9.18
CA THR A 284 -1.49 9.48 10.37
C THR A 284 -1.17 10.94 10.72
N PRO A 285 -1.72 11.49 11.82
CA PRO A 285 -1.31 12.79 12.34
C PRO A 285 0.20 12.78 12.62
N ARG A 286 0.95 13.78 12.16
CA ARG A 286 2.41 13.78 12.36
C ARG A 286 3.08 15.15 12.22
N HIS A 287 4.28 15.26 12.77
CA HIS A 287 5.18 16.42 12.67
C HIS A 287 6.61 15.98 12.33
N GLY A 288 7.55 16.93 12.25
CA GLY A 288 8.98 16.64 12.07
C GLY A 288 9.25 15.91 10.75
N THR A 289 8.47 16.24 9.72
CA THR A 289 8.51 15.65 8.38
C THR A 289 8.47 16.77 7.32
N GLY A 290 8.54 16.41 6.04
CA GLY A 290 8.30 17.30 4.91
C GLY A 290 7.42 16.64 3.85
N ALA A 291 6.91 17.46 2.94
CA ALA A 291 6.05 17.03 1.85
C ALA A 291 6.75 17.28 0.50
N VAL A 292 6.73 16.31 -0.39
CA VAL A 292 7.34 16.42 -1.72
C VAL A 292 6.39 15.96 -2.82
N VAL A 293 6.53 16.50 -4.02
CA VAL A 293 5.61 16.24 -5.13
C VAL A 293 6.30 15.45 -6.23
N ILE A 294 5.66 14.36 -6.66
CA ILE A 294 6.00 13.64 -7.90
C ILE A 294 4.71 13.46 -8.70
N GLY A 295 4.68 14.00 -9.92
CA GLY A 295 3.46 13.99 -10.73
C GLY A 295 2.34 14.80 -10.08
N ASP A 296 1.22 14.16 -9.84
CA ASP A 296 0.03 14.69 -9.17
C ASP A 296 -0.09 14.28 -7.69
N THR A 297 0.91 13.57 -7.17
CA THR A 297 0.91 13.01 -5.81
C THR A 297 1.87 13.78 -4.92
N VAL A 298 1.37 14.18 -3.74
CA VAL A 298 2.18 14.69 -2.64
C VAL A 298 2.52 13.52 -1.72
N PHE A 299 3.80 13.27 -1.47
CA PHE A 299 4.27 12.26 -0.52
C PHE A 299 4.61 12.93 0.81
N VAL A 300 4.06 12.39 1.90
CA VAL A 300 4.43 12.76 3.28
C VAL A 300 5.03 11.52 3.94
N ILE A 301 6.29 11.63 4.37
CA ILE A 301 7.11 10.47 4.70
C ILE A 301 7.68 10.61 6.11
N ALA A 302 7.55 9.55 6.91
CA ALA A 302 8.12 9.45 8.24
C ALA A 302 7.61 10.57 9.17
N GLY A 303 8.42 11.05 10.11
CA GLY A 303 8.03 12.05 11.11
C GLY A 303 7.69 11.40 12.44
N ALA A 304 6.90 12.08 13.27
CA ALA A 304 6.42 11.52 14.53
C ALA A 304 4.94 11.80 14.80
N ASP A 305 4.27 10.77 15.30
CA ASP A 305 2.81 10.74 15.54
C ASP A 305 2.41 11.03 17.00
N GLN A 306 3.39 11.27 17.87
CA GLN A 306 3.17 11.63 19.27
C GLN A 306 4.04 12.81 19.69
N SER A 307 3.51 13.62 20.61
CA SER A 307 4.25 14.71 21.25
C SER A 307 5.45 14.16 22.02
N GLY A 308 6.62 14.78 21.86
CA GLY A 308 7.84 14.37 22.55
C GLY A 308 8.69 13.33 21.81
N GLY A 309 8.32 12.99 20.57
CA GLY A 309 9.12 12.18 19.66
C GLY A 309 8.77 10.70 19.72
N HIS A 310 7.91 10.27 18.80
CA HIS A 310 7.66 8.86 18.48
C HIS A 310 7.83 8.68 16.96
N PRO A 311 9.06 8.41 16.50
CA PRO A 311 9.35 8.32 15.08
C PRO A 311 8.52 7.22 14.41
N VAL A 312 7.99 7.51 13.22
CA VAL A 312 7.24 6.56 12.39
C VAL A 312 7.92 6.34 11.04
N ALA A 313 7.57 5.23 10.39
CA ALA A 313 8.10 4.85 9.08
C ALA A 313 7.09 5.08 7.94
N SER A 314 5.84 5.45 8.27
CA SER A 314 4.75 5.49 7.31
C SER A 314 5.02 6.48 6.18
N ASN A 315 4.66 6.05 4.98
CA ASN A 315 4.74 6.81 3.74
C ASN A 315 3.31 6.91 3.18
N GLU A 316 2.82 8.13 3.01
CA GLU A 316 1.44 8.38 2.59
C GLU A 316 1.43 9.32 1.40
N GLY A 317 0.64 8.97 0.38
CA GLY A 317 0.40 9.79 -0.80
C GLY A 317 -0.92 10.55 -0.66
N PHE A 318 -0.93 11.81 -1.08
CA PHE A 318 -2.11 12.66 -1.14
C PHE A 318 -2.31 13.18 -2.56
N VAL A 319 -3.53 13.03 -3.08
CA VAL A 319 -3.91 13.51 -4.41
C VAL A 319 -5.13 14.41 -4.28
N LEU A 320 -5.13 15.53 -5.00
CA LEU A 320 -6.28 16.40 -5.09
C LEU A 320 -7.39 15.73 -5.91
N GLY A 321 -8.59 15.65 -5.35
CA GLY A 321 -9.71 14.96 -5.97
C GLY A 321 -10.62 14.28 -4.96
N THR A 322 -11.41 13.35 -5.46
CA THR A 322 -12.37 12.55 -4.68
C THR A 322 -12.11 11.08 -4.95
N CYS A 323 -12.11 10.25 -3.91
CA CYS A 323 -11.96 8.81 -4.04
C CYS A 323 -12.78 8.14 -2.94
N ILE A 324 -13.43 7.03 -3.30
CA ILE A 324 -14.02 6.07 -2.36
C ILE A 324 -13.13 4.86 -2.50
N ASP A 325 -12.29 4.67 -1.51
CA ASP A 325 -11.17 3.73 -1.49
C ASP A 325 -11.14 3.18 -0.06
N ARG A 326 -11.47 1.91 0.09
CA ARG A 326 -11.64 1.27 1.41
C ARG A 326 -10.33 0.79 2.00
N ASP A 327 -9.45 0.24 1.19
CA ASP A 327 -8.20 -0.38 1.62
C ASP A 327 -7.01 0.62 1.66
N LEU A 328 -7.23 1.81 1.10
CA LEU A 328 -6.33 2.95 1.03
C LEU A 328 -5.13 2.68 0.14
N ASP A 329 -5.30 1.97 -0.97
CA ASP A 329 -4.25 1.72 -1.95
C ASP A 329 -4.16 2.81 -3.06
N GLY A 330 -5.18 3.68 -3.13
CA GLY A 330 -5.29 4.80 -4.06
C GLY A 330 -6.24 4.54 -5.24
N PHE A 331 -6.99 3.44 -5.24
CA PHE A 331 -7.91 3.05 -6.30
C PHE A 331 -9.36 2.98 -5.81
N ALA A 332 -10.31 3.19 -6.73
CA ALA A 332 -11.72 3.30 -6.40
C ALA A 332 -12.42 1.94 -6.34
N ASP A 333 -13.15 1.68 -5.25
CA ASP A 333 -14.11 0.57 -5.09
C ASP A 333 -15.07 0.49 -6.30
N ARG A 334 -15.54 -0.72 -6.69
CA ARG A 334 -16.49 -0.86 -7.81
C ARG A 334 -17.77 -0.09 -7.52
N GLY A 335 -18.24 0.57 -8.57
CA GLY A 335 -19.49 1.33 -8.52
C GLY A 335 -19.38 2.64 -7.75
N ALA A 336 -18.20 3.03 -7.29
CA ALA A 336 -17.95 4.36 -6.76
C ALA A 336 -18.18 5.42 -7.84
N VAL A 337 -19.15 6.32 -7.61
CA VAL A 337 -19.53 7.37 -8.57
C VAL A 337 -18.90 8.70 -8.17
N GLY A 338 -18.27 9.38 -9.13
CA GLY A 338 -17.67 10.70 -8.90
C GLY A 338 -16.26 10.66 -8.31
N CYS A 339 -15.60 9.50 -8.35
CA CYS A 339 -14.18 9.38 -8.04
C CYS A 339 -13.31 9.90 -9.19
N THR A 340 -12.17 10.47 -8.83
CA THR A 340 -11.10 10.88 -9.74
C THR A 340 -9.92 9.91 -9.75
N CYS A 341 -9.84 9.01 -8.75
CA CYS A 341 -8.88 7.91 -8.73
C CYS A 341 -9.26 6.82 -9.76
N PRO A 342 -8.29 6.03 -10.26
CA PRO A 342 -8.54 4.92 -11.18
C PRO A 342 -9.33 3.78 -10.49
N PRO A 343 -9.96 2.86 -11.23
CA PRO A 343 -10.69 1.74 -10.65
C PRO A 343 -9.75 0.73 -9.99
N ASP A 344 -10.23 0.09 -8.94
CA ASP A 344 -9.52 -0.94 -8.17
C ASP A 344 -9.85 -2.35 -8.67
N VAL A 345 -8.82 -3.19 -8.80
CA VAL A 345 -8.93 -4.62 -9.11
C VAL A 345 -9.07 -5.50 -7.85
N CYS A 346 -8.79 -4.98 -6.65
CA CYS A 346 -8.92 -5.68 -5.36
C CYS A 346 -9.50 -4.80 -4.24
N GLU A 347 -10.78 -4.45 -4.33
CA GLU A 347 -11.52 -3.49 -3.47
C GLU A 347 -11.41 -3.64 -1.94
N ASP A 348 -10.98 -4.81 -1.45
CA ASP A 348 -10.87 -5.12 -0.02
C ASP A 348 -9.42 -5.51 0.39
N SER A 349 -8.46 -5.50 -0.54
CA SER A 349 -7.11 -6.01 -0.32
C SER A 349 -6.05 -5.08 -0.88
N PHE A 350 -5.34 -4.38 0.02
CA PHE A 350 -4.31 -3.38 -0.32
C PHE A 350 -3.30 -3.89 -1.36
N ASN A 351 -3.43 -3.41 -2.60
CA ASN A 351 -2.64 -3.84 -3.76
C ASN A 351 -2.20 -2.62 -4.63
N PRO A 352 -1.35 -1.72 -4.11
CA PRO A 352 -1.04 -0.43 -4.75
C PRO A 352 -0.32 -0.51 -6.11
N LEU A 353 0.02 -1.71 -6.59
CA LEU A 353 0.60 -1.96 -7.92
C LEU A 353 -0.45 -2.40 -8.95
N GLN A 354 -1.64 -2.83 -8.52
CA GLN A 354 -2.76 -3.21 -9.37
C GLN A 354 -2.36 -4.21 -10.47
N THR A 355 -1.56 -5.21 -10.09
CA THR A 355 -1.16 -6.30 -10.99
C THR A 355 -2.37 -7.21 -11.26
N ASP A 356 -2.62 -7.48 -12.54
CA ASP A 356 -3.66 -8.39 -13.04
C ASP A 356 -2.99 -9.20 -14.17
N GLY A 357 -2.51 -10.39 -13.81
CA GLY A 357 -1.60 -11.20 -14.61
C GLY A 357 -2.28 -11.87 -15.80
N ASP A 358 -3.55 -12.24 -15.67
CA ASP A 358 -4.33 -12.92 -16.70
C ASP A 358 -5.42 -12.05 -17.35
N ALA A 359 -5.55 -10.79 -16.90
CA ALA A 359 -6.39 -9.74 -17.45
C ALA A 359 -7.90 -10.04 -17.36
N ASP A 360 -8.33 -10.68 -16.29
CA ASP A 360 -9.72 -11.07 -16.06
C ASP A 360 -10.54 -9.99 -15.29
N GLY A 361 -9.85 -9.01 -14.71
CA GLY A 361 -10.43 -7.90 -13.94
C GLY A 361 -10.36 -8.06 -12.42
N TRP A 362 -9.74 -9.12 -11.91
CA TRP A 362 -9.32 -9.28 -10.52
C TRP A 362 -7.80 -9.17 -10.43
N GLY A 363 -7.30 -8.54 -9.35
CA GLY A 363 -5.85 -8.42 -9.18
C GLY A 363 -5.24 -9.67 -8.57
N ASP A 364 -3.98 -9.97 -8.91
CA ASP A 364 -3.24 -11.16 -8.47
C ASP A 364 -3.28 -11.39 -6.94
N GLU A 365 -3.45 -10.33 -6.14
CA GLU A 365 -3.51 -10.39 -4.67
C GLU A 365 -4.85 -10.95 -4.14
N CYS A 366 -5.94 -10.74 -4.87
CA CYS A 366 -7.30 -11.12 -4.48
C CYS A 366 -7.96 -12.12 -5.43
N ASP A 367 -7.28 -12.49 -6.51
CA ASP A 367 -7.72 -13.48 -7.48
C ASP A 367 -7.47 -14.90 -6.97
N ASN A 368 -8.52 -15.75 -6.99
CA ASN A 368 -8.40 -17.15 -6.63
C ASN A 368 -7.75 -18.01 -7.74
N CYS A 369 -7.49 -17.45 -8.92
CA CYS A 369 -6.70 -18.03 -10.00
C CYS A 369 -5.78 -17.03 -10.73
N PRO A 370 -4.71 -16.49 -10.09
CA PRO A 370 -3.86 -15.40 -10.64
C PRO A 370 -3.17 -15.62 -11.99
N GLY A 371 -3.28 -16.82 -12.57
CA GLY A 371 -2.73 -17.16 -13.88
C GLY A 371 -3.74 -17.76 -14.86
N ALA A 372 -5.03 -17.78 -14.53
CA ALA A 372 -6.08 -18.40 -15.33
C ALA A 372 -7.42 -17.66 -15.20
N ALA A 373 -7.73 -16.86 -16.22
CA ALA A 373 -8.85 -15.93 -16.20
C ALA A 373 -10.19 -16.57 -15.82
N ASN A 374 -10.79 -16.08 -14.74
CA ASN A 374 -12.07 -16.49 -14.18
C ASN A 374 -12.80 -15.31 -13.52
N PRO A 375 -13.37 -14.37 -14.31
CA PRO A 375 -13.96 -13.14 -13.78
C PRO A 375 -15.12 -13.34 -12.79
N ASP A 376 -15.70 -14.54 -12.73
CA ASP A 376 -16.78 -14.94 -11.83
C ASP A 376 -16.28 -15.49 -10.48
N GLN A 377 -14.98 -15.75 -10.33
CA GLN A 377 -14.31 -16.18 -9.11
C GLN A 377 -15.04 -17.36 -8.44
N LEU A 378 -15.51 -18.31 -9.25
CA LEU A 378 -16.15 -19.51 -8.75
C LEU A 378 -15.13 -20.39 -8.02
N ASP A 379 -15.56 -20.92 -6.88
CA ASP A 379 -14.82 -21.83 -6.01
C ASP A 379 -15.84 -22.82 -5.45
N ALA A 380 -15.98 -23.98 -6.11
CA ALA A 380 -17.05 -24.93 -5.84
C ALA A 380 -16.85 -25.73 -4.54
N ASP A 381 -15.60 -25.99 -4.15
CA ASP A 381 -15.25 -26.78 -2.97
C ASP A 381 -14.77 -25.94 -1.76
N LEU A 382 -14.63 -24.61 -1.94
CA LEU A 382 -14.35 -23.60 -0.94
C LEU A 382 -12.97 -23.74 -0.28
N ASP A 383 -11.98 -24.20 -1.04
CA ASP A 383 -10.61 -24.37 -0.56
C ASP A 383 -9.73 -23.13 -0.82
N GLY A 384 -10.23 -22.17 -1.60
CA GLY A 384 -9.57 -20.90 -1.96
C GLY A 384 -8.86 -20.91 -3.32
N ALA A 385 -8.77 -22.04 -4.02
CA ALA A 385 -8.41 -22.10 -5.44
C ALA A 385 -9.68 -22.00 -6.30
N GLY A 386 -9.65 -21.22 -7.37
CA GLY A 386 -10.81 -21.10 -8.26
C GLY A 386 -10.97 -22.30 -9.19
N ASP A 387 -12.22 -22.57 -9.61
CA ASP A 387 -12.58 -23.68 -10.51
C ASP A 387 -11.78 -23.70 -11.82
N ALA A 388 -11.23 -22.55 -12.26
CA ALA A 388 -10.48 -22.42 -13.50
C ALA A 388 -9.00 -22.87 -13.40
N CYS A 389 -8.45 -22.90 -12.19
CA CYS A 389 -7.08 -23.31 -11.89
C CYS A 389 -6.99 -24.48 -10.91
N ASP A 390 -8.14 -24.96 -10.39
CA ASP A 390 -8.25 -26.18 -9.64
C ASP A 390 -8.56 -27.37 -10.56
N ASP A 391 -7.54 -28.19 -10.84
CA ASP A 391 -7.68 -29.38 -11.66
C ASP A 391 -8.26 -30.53 -10.84
N CYS A 392 -9.34 -31.15 -11.33
CA CYS A 392 -9.86 -32.39 -10.77
C CYS A 392 -8.75 -33.47 -10.74
N SER A 393 -8.43 -33.95 -9.53
CA SER A 393 -7.38 -34.93 -9.31
C SER A 393 -7.83 -36.35 -9.66
N ASP A 394 -8.30 -36.56 -10.88
CA ASP A 394 -8.87 -37.82 -11.38
C ASP A 394 -7.80 -38.66 -12.09
N SER A 395 -7.26 -39.67 -11.39
CA SER A 395 -6.20 -40.52 -11.93
C SER A 395 -6.67 -41.46 -13.04
N ASP A 396 -7.94 -41.83 -13.05
CA ASP A 396 -8.46 -42.92 -13.89
C ASP A 396 -9.53 -42.48 -14.91
N GLY A 397 -9.86 -41.20 -14.92
CA GLY A 397 -10.69 -40.52 -15.90
C GLY A 397 -12.18 -40.80 -15.77
N ASP A 398 -12.68 -41.13 -14.57
CA ASP A 398 -14.10 -41.48 -14.35
C ASP A 398 -14.97 -40.30 -13.89
N GLY A 399 -14.36 -39.14 -13.60
CA GLY A 399 -15.01 -37.91 -13.16
C GLY A 399 -15.01 -37.68 -11.65
N PHE A 400 -14.33 -38.50 -10.85
CA PHE A 400 -14.19 -38.35 -9.40
C PHE A 400 -12.72 -38.15 -8.99
N GLY A 401 -12.49 -37.37 -7.94
CA GLY A 401 -11.14 -36.94 -7.53
C GLY A 401 -10.52 -37.85 -6.48
N ASN A 402 -9.22 -38.09 -6.54
CA ASN A 402 -8.51 -38.93 -5.58
C ASN A 402 -8.73 -38.45 -4.11
N PRO A 403 -9.18 -39.32 -3.18
CA PRO A 403 -9.37 -38.98 -1.78
C PRO A 403 -8.08 -38.52 -1.09
N GLY A 404 -8.23 -37.55 -0.18
CA GLY A 404 -7.13 -37.04 0.62
C GLY A 404 -6.26 -36.00 -0.11
N ILE A 405 -6.63 -35.59 -1.33
CA ILE A 405 -6.15 -34.38 -1.96
C ILE A 405 -7.13 -33.25 -1.56
N PRO A 406 -6.71 -32.29 -0.72
CA PRO A 406 -7.62 -31.29 -0.14
C PRO A 406 -8.15 -30.22 -1.10
N ALA A 407 -7.84 -30.32 -2.40
CA ALA A 407 -8.05 -29.31 -3.43
C ALA A 407 -8.51 -30.02 -4.72
N SER A 408 -9.79 -30.32 -4.86
CA SER A 408 -10.27 -31.08 -6.01
C SER A 408 -11.75 -30.80 -6.20
N ILE A 409 -12.09 -29.98 -7.19
CA ILE A 409 -13.45 -29.62 -7.64
C ILE A 409 -14.45 -30.79 -7.83
N CYS A 410 -13.97 -32.02 -7.90
CA CYS A 410 -14.77 -33.22 -8.14
C CYS A 410 -14.96 -34.04 -6.84
N PRO A 411 -16.13 -34.69 -6.65
CA PRO A 411 -16.38 -35.47 -5.45
C PRO A 411 -15.35 -36.59 -5.27
N ALA A 412 -15.08 -36.97 -4.02
CA ALA A 412 -14.07 -37.99 -3.71
C ALA A 412 -14.41 -39.34 -4.37
N ASP A 413 -13.41 -39.89 -5.05
CA ASP A 413 -13.46 -41.17 -5.72
C ASP A 413 -13.28 -42.31 -4.72
N ASN A 414 -14.28 -43.17 -4.60
CA ASN A 414 -14.17 -44.37 -3.77
C ASN A 414 -13.30 -45.47 -4.39
N CYS A 415 -12.79 -45.29 -5.62
CA CYS A 415 -11.83 -46.16 -6.31
C CYS A 415 -10.74 -45.41 -7.13
N PRO A 416 -9.76 -44.78 -6.46
CA PRO A 416 -8.82 -43.77 -7.03
C PRO A 416 -7.90 -44.19 -8.19
N THR A 417 -7.99 -45.45 -8.61
CA THR A 417 -7.13 -46.06 -9.64
C THR A 417 -7.90 -46.99 -10.56
N VAL A 418 -9.22 -47.11 -10.40
CA VAL A 418 -10.09 -48.03 -11.12
C VAL A 418 -11.37 -47.30 -11.54
N ASN A 419 -11.39 -46.88 -12.80
CA ASN A 419 -12.51 -46.16 -13.41
C ASN A 419 -13.88 -46.79 -13.07
N ASN A 420 -14.68 -46.11 -12.26
CA ASN A 420 -15.97 -46.60 -11.76
C ASN A 420 -17.03 -45.47 -11.69
N PRO A 421 -17.51 -44.95 -12.83
CA PRO A 421 -18.33 -43.72 -12.90
C PRO A 421 -19.65 -43.74 -12.10
N THR A 422 -20.08 -44.90 -11.58
CA THR A 422 -21.28 -45.05 -10.75
C THR A 422 -21.01 -44.92 -9.25
N GLN A 423 -19.74 -44.95 -8.82
CA GLN A 423 -19.32 -44.87 -7.42
C GLN A 423 -20.10 -45.82 -6.48
N ALA A 424 -20.42 -47.02 -6.99
CA ALA A 424 -21.23 -47.98 -6.24
C ALA A 424 -20.45 -48.47 -5.02
N ASP A 425 -21.06 -48.36 -3.83
CA ASP A 425 -20.55 -48.85 -2.56
C ASP A 425 -21.71 -49.54 -1.83
N ALA A 426 -21.85 -50.85 -2.05
CA ALA A 426 -22.98 -51.60 -1.52
C ALA A 426 -22.92 -51.80 0.00
N ASN A 427 -21.72 -51.70 0.61
CA ASN A 427 -21.48 -52.01 2.01
C ASN A 427 -21.36 -50.73 2.89
N GLY A 428 -21.17 -49.57 2.27
CA GLY A 428 -21.11 -48.25 2.91
C GLY A 428 -19.80 -47.95 3.66
N ASP A 429 -18.70 -48.64 3.33
CA ASP A 429 -17.40 -48.48 4.00
C ASP A 429 -16.52 -47.38 3.39
N GLY A 430 -16.95 -46.75 2.29
CA GLY A 430 -16.22 -45.69 1.59
C GLY A 430 -15.22 -46.19 0.54
N ILE A 431 -15.14 -47.51 0.30
CA ILE A 431 -14.35 -48.12 -0.78
C ILE A 431 -15.32 -48.68 -1.83
N GLY A 432 -15.17 -48.29 -3.09
CA GLY A 432 -16.11 -48.68 -4.14
C GLY A 432 -16.03 -50.17 -4.51
N ASP A 433 -17.17 -50.72 -4.92
CA ASP A 433 -17.36 -52.12 -5.32
C ASP A 433 -16.35 -52.57 -6.41
N ALA A 434 -15.87 -51.62 -7.23
CA ALA A 434 -14.93 -51.85 -8.32
C ALA A 434 -13.48 -52.14 -7.85
N CYS A 435 -13.03 -51.47 -6.78
CA CYS A 435 -11.65 -51.53 -6.27
C CYS A 435 -11.52 -52.23 -4.93
N CYS A 436 -12.63 -52.54 -4.25
CA CYS A 436 -12.71 -53.22 -2.95
C CYS A 436 -11.94 -54.57 -2.90
N CYS A 437 -11.45 -55.11 -4.04
CA CYS A 437 -10.91 -56.48 -4.15
C CYS A 437 -9.71 -56.73 -5.06
N ILE A 438 -8.87 -55.75 -5.37
CA ILE A 438 -7.62 -56.04 -6.08
C ILE A 438 -6.83 -57.09 -5.24
N ASP A 439 -6.62 -58.29 -5.81
CA ASP A 439 -5.87 -59.43 -5.27
C ASP A 439 -6.44 -60.22 -4.06
N ARG A 440 -7.77 -60.25 -3.83
CA ARG A 440 -8.38 -60.97 -2.68
C ARG A 440 -9.42 -62.06 -2.99
N ARG A 441 -9.35 -62.71 -4.16
CA ARG A 441 -10.29 -63.80 -4.50
C ARG A 441 -10.25 -64.94 -3.47
N GLY A 442 -11.43 -65.39 -3.05
CA GLY A 442 -11.59 -66.50 -2.10
C GLY A 442 -11.63 -66.07 -0.63
N ASN A 443 -11.15 -64.87 -0.28
CA ASN A 443 -11.25 -64.29 1.07
C ASN A 443 -12.60 -63.55 1.19
N VAL A 444 -13.68 -64.33 1.17
CA VAL A 444 -15.08 -63.87 1.16
C VAL A 444 -15.39 -63.00 2.37
N ASN A 445 -14.78 -63.28 3.52
CA ASN A 445 -15.10 -62.59 4.76
C ASN A 445 -14.13 -61.48 5.15
N TYR A 446 -13.12 -61.23 4.31
CA TYR A 446 -12.10 -60.21 4.50
C TYR A 446 -11.22 -60.39 5.75
N ALA A 447 -11.15 -61.59 6.34
CA ALA A 447 -10.26 -61.90 7.47
C ALA A 447 -8.77 -61.93 7.11
N GLY A 448 -8.45 -61.83 5.81
CA GLY A 448 -7.08 -61.73 5.30
C GLY A 448 -6.42 -63.08 5.00
N ILE A 449 -7.14 -64.17 5.22
CA ILE A 449 -6.74 -65.54 4.92
C ILE A 449 -7.93 -66.24 4.26
N VAL A 450 -7.68 -67.20 3.36
CA VAL A 450 -8.72 -68.02 2.76
C VAL A 450 -8.86 -69.31 3.58
N ASP A 451 -9.94 -69.44 4.35
CA ASP A 451 -10.19 -70.59 5.23
C ASP A 451 -11.69 -71.00 5.30
N LEU A 452 -12.04 -71.87 6.24
CA LEU A 452 -13.42 -72.38 6.39
C LEU A 452 -14.43 -71.31 6.84
N SER A 453 -13.97 -70.19 7.39
CA SER A 453 -14.84 -69.07 7.76
C SER A 453 -15.33 -68.30 6.54
N ASP A 454 -14.56 -68.27 5.43
CA ASP A 454 -15.01 -67.73 4.14
C ASP A 454 -16.16 -68.53 3.54
N LEU A 455 -16.11 -69.86 3.65
CA LEU A 455 -17.21 -70.74 3.25
C LEU A 455 -18.48 -70.43 4.03
N SER A 456 -18.35 -70.21 5.34
CA SER A 456 -19.49 -69.90 6.21
C SER A 456 -20.16 -68.58 5.80
N SER A 457 -19.35 -67.57 5.51
CA SER A 457 -19.81 -66.28 4.99
C SER A 457 -20.46 -66.39 3.61
N LEU A 458 -19.86 -67.12 2.68
CA LEU A 458 -20.40 -67.32 1.33
C LEU A 458 -21.74 -68.08 1.36
N VAL A 459 -21.85 -69.11 2.19
CA VAL A 459 -23.10 -69.86 2.40
C VAL A 459 -24.17 -68.96 3.02
N SER A 460 -23.80 -68.15 4.02
CA SER A 460 -24.75 -67.23 4.65
C SER A 460 -25.29 -66.20 3.64
N TYR A 461 -24.43 -65.67 2.76
CA TYR A 461 -24.87 -64.80 1.67
C TYR A 461 -25.81 -65.52 0.69
N LEU A 462 -25.39 -66.66 0.14
CA LEU A 462 -26.14 -67.41 -0.88
C LEU A 462 -27.50 -67.92 -0.37
N THR A 463 -27.63 -68.14 0.92
CA THR A 463 -28.89 -68.61 1.56
C THR A 463 -29.74 -67.47 2.12
N GLY A 464 -29.31 -66.22 2.01
CA GLY A 464 -30.03 -65.06 2.56
C GLY A 464 -29.97 -64.97 4.09
N GLY A 465 -28.96 -65.58 4.72
CA GLY A 465 -28.71 -65.60 6.17
C GLY A 465 -28.24 -64.27 6.77
N GLY A 466 -28.37 -63.16 6.03
CA GLY A 466 -28.07 -61.81 6.49
C GLY A 466 -26.60 -61.40 6.39
N TYR A 467 -25.72 -62.27 5.89
CA TYR A 467 -24.35 -61.87 5.56
C TYR A 467 -24.34 -61.07 4.27
N VAL A 468 -23.90 -59.81 4.35
CA VAL A 468 -23.65 -58.96 3.17
C VAL A 468 -22.20 -59.17 2.78
N LEU A 469 -21.96 -59.52 1.52
CA LEU A 469 -20.59 -59.68 1.03
C LEU A 469 -19.89 -58.33 1.08
N PRO A 470 -18.79 -58.19 1.85
CA PRO A 470 -18.00 -56.97 1.87
C PRO A 470 -17.50 -56.62 0.48
N CYS A 471 -17.20 -57.65 -0.32
CA CYS A 471 -16.80 -57.49 -1.70
C CYS A 471 -17.33 -58.63 -2.59
N PRO A 472 -18.34 -58.38 -3.43
CA PRO A 472 -18.90 -59.37 -4.34
C PRO A 472 -17.87 -59.95 -5.31
N ASN A 473 -16.92 -59.13 -5.80
CA ASN A 473 -15.86 -59.57 -6.71
C ASN A 473 -14.88 -60.57 -6.06
N GLY A 474 -14.59 -60.42 -4.77
CA GLY A 474 -13.75 -61.37 -4.02
C GLY A 474 -14.46 -62.71 -3.77
N ALA A 475 -15.79 -62.69 -3.70
CA ALA A 475 -16.65 -63.86 -3.55
C ALA A 475 -16.99 -64.57 -4.87
N ASN A 476 -16.73 -63.93 -6.02
CA ASN A 476 -16.75 -64.53 -7.35
C ASN A 476 -15.44 -65.30 -7.58
N VAL A 477 -15.30 -66.39 -6.82
CA VAL A 477 -14.12 -67.25 -6.74
C VAL A 477 -13.77 -67.86 -8.11
N ASN A 478 -14.77 -68.16 -8.93
CA ASN A 478 -14.57 -68.78 -10.24
C ASN A 478 -14.42 -67.80 -11.42
N GLY A 479 -14.66 -66.51 -11.19
CA GLY A 479 -14.53 -65.47 -12.22
C GLY A 479 -15.65 -65.48 -13.27
N ALA A 480 -16.77 -66.18 -13.03
CA ALA A 480 -17.91 -66.24 -13.95
C ALA A 480 -18.72 -64.93 -14.01
N GLY A 481 -18.46 -64.00 -13.09
CA GLY A 481 -19.05 -62.66 -13.08
C GLY A 481 -20.32 -62.52 -12.23
N ILE A 482 -20.74 -63.62 -11.59
CA ILE A 482 -21.84 -63.67 -10.64
C ILE A 482 -21.39 -64.49 -9.43
N VAL A 483 -21.90 -64.17 -8.24
CA VAL A 483 -21.63 -64.97 -7.03
C VAL A 483 -22.76 -65.99 -6.86
N ASP A 484 -22.46 -67.26 -7.09
CA ASP A 484 -23.45 -68.34 -6.99
C ASP A 484 -22.87 -69.63 -6.36
N LEU A 485 -23.62 -70.73 -6.44
CA LEU A 485 -23.20 -72.04 -5.89
C LEU A 485 -21.94 -72.62 -6.55
N SER A 486 -21.59 -72.16 -7.75
CA SER A 486 -20.37 -72.57 -8.44
C SER A 486 -19.12 -71.90 -7.86
N ASP A 487 -19.23 -70.71 -7.29
CA ASP A 487 -18.16 -70.09 -6.48
C ASP A 487 -17.94 -70.82 -5.17
N LEU A 488 -19.04 -71.24 -4.52
CA LEU A 488 -18.96 -72.08 -3.32
C LEU A 488 -18.24 -73.39 -3.64
N SER A 489 -18.56 -74.01 -4.77
CA SER A 489 -17.91 -75.25 -5.23
C SER A 489 -16.41 -75.04 -5.50
N ALA A 490 -16.04 -73.92 -6.12
CA ALA A 490 -14.65 -73.56 -6.38
C ALA A 490 -13.86 -73.33 -5.07
N LEU A 491 -14.46 -72.62 -4.10
CA LEU A 491 -13.85 -72.35 -2.79
C LEU A 491 -13.66 -73.62 -1.97
N VAL A 492 -14.66 -74.53 -1.97
CA VAL A 492 -14.52 -75.86 -1.34
C VAL A 492 -13.39 -76.65 -2.01
N SER A 493 -13.33 -76.65 -3.34
CA SER A 493 -12.30 -77.37 -4.09
C SER A 493 -10.90 -76.83 -3.80
N TYR A 494 -10.74 -75.52 -3.58
CA TYR A 494 -9.48 -74.93 -3.17
C TYR A 494 -9.07 -75.38 -1.76
N LEU A 495 -9.95 -75.20 -0.78
CA LEU A 495 -9.67 -75.47 0.64
C LEU A 495 -9.42 -76.96 0.94
N THR A 496 -9.97 -77.85 0.11
CA THR A 496 -9.82 -79.31 0.26
C THR A 496 -8.71 -79.91 -0.60
N GLY A 497 -8.00 -79.11 -1.39
CA GLY A 497 -6.93 -79.58 -2.28
C GLY A 497 -7.44 -80.32 -3.53
N GLY A 498 -8.69 -80.07 -3.95
CA GLY A 498 -9.36 -80.66 -5.11
C GLY A 498 -8.88 -80.14 -6.48
N GLY A 499 -7.80 -79.36 -6.53
CA GLY A 499 -7.12 -78.92 -7.76
C GLY A 499 -7.57 -77.58 -8.34
N TYR A 500 -8.50 -76.87 -7.69
CA TYR A 500 -8.84 -75.49 -8.05
C TYR A 500 -7.79 -74.52 -7.51
N VAL A 501 -7.31 -73.60 -8.34
CA VAL A 501 -6.31 -72.59 -7.98
C VAL A 501 -6.96 -71.21 -8.10
N LEU A 502 -6.85 -70.39 -7.05
CA LEU A 502 -7.41 -69.04 -7.04
C LEU A 502 -6.67 -68.16 -8.07
N PRO A 503 -7.38 -67.54 -9.04
CA PRO A 503 -6.76 -66.65 -10.00
C PRO A 503 -6.35 -65.33 -9.32
N HIS A 504 -5.08 -64.95 -9.48
CA HIS A 504 -4.44 -63.74 -8.91
C HIS A 504 -4.26 -63.76 -7.38
N CYS A 505 -3.63 -64.81 -6.85
CA CYS A 505 -2.82 -64.66 -5.62
C CYS A 505 -1.40 -64.24 -6.04
N PRO A 506 -0.72 -63.33 -5.31
CA PRO A 506 0.74 -63.29 -5.36
C PRO A 506 1.37 -64.61 -4.90
#